data_AF-A0A832L8H2-F1
#
_entry.id   AF-A0A832L8H2-F1
#
_cell.length_a   1.000
_cell.length_b   1.000
_cell.length_c   1.000
_cell.angle_alpha   90.00
_cell.angle_beta   90.00
_cell.angle_gamma   90.00
#
_symmetry.space_group_name_H-M   'P 1'
#
loop_
_entity.id
_entity.type
_entity.pdbx_description
1 polymer ?
#
loop_
_entity_poly.entity_id
_entity_poly.type
_entity_poly.pdbx_seq_one_letter_code
_entity_poly.pdbx_strand_id
1 'polypeptide(L)'
;GTKIVYTIEELTLGSGYTSVITGDAATGFEVTNTKTPEVPIVPPEPKDPEDPVLLIPRTGEDGGIYPWVGVMLFSIAGLLLSVRKKLKADRD
;
A
#
# COMPACT_ATOMS: atom_id res chain seq x y z
N GLY A 1 55.35 33.20 50.00
CA GLY A 1 54.99 32.00 49.22
C GLY A 1 54.30 32.43 47.94
N THR A 2 54.40 31.62 46.89
CA THR A 2 53.78 31.90 45.58
C THR A 2 52.47 31.14 45.46
N LYS A 3 51.42 31.79 44.95
CA LYS A 3 50.12 31.14 44.72
C LYS A 3 50.23 30.15 43.55
N ILE A 4 49.79 28.91 43.75
CA ILE A 4 49.64 27.92 42.69
C ILE A 4 48.21 28.01 42.16
N VAL A 5 48.06 28.04 40.83
CA VAL A 5 46.77 28.07 40.15
C VAL A 5 46.50 26.68 39.57
N TYR A 6 45.35 26.12 39.90
CA TYR A 6 44.91 24.82 39.37
C TYR A 6 43.86 25.06 38.27
N THR A 7 43.97 24.29 37.20
CA THR A 7 43.08 24.33 36.03
C THR A 7 42.72 22.90 35.63
N ILE A 8 41.61 22.74 34.92
CA ILE A 8 41.20 21.46 34.33
C ILE A 8 40.88 21.68 32.86
N GLU A 9 41.05 20.62 32.06
CA GLU A 9 40.69 20.56 30.66
C GLU A 9 40.03 19.22 30.41
N GLU A 10 38.98 19.20 29.59
CA GLU A 10 38.36 17.96 29.17
C GLU A 10 38.87 17.53 27.79
N LEU A 11 39.26 16.26 27.67
CA LEU A 11 39.66 15.66 26.41
C LEU A 11 38.44 15.42 25.51
N THR A 12 38.68 15.40 24.19
CA THR A 12 37.62 15.13 23.20
C THR A 12 36.88 13.82 23.49
N LEU A 13 35.56 13.91 23.66
CA LEU A 13 34.68 12.77 23.98
C LEU A 13 34.15 12.00 22.75
N GLY A 14 34.35 12.52 21.54
CA GLY A 14 33.83 11.95 20.30
C GLY A 14 32.55 12.63 19.81
N SER A 15 31.88 12.02 18.82
CA SER A 15 30.72 12.61 18.15
C SER A 15 29.48 12.64 19.05
N GLY A 16 28.75 13.76 19.00
CA GLY A 16 27.46 13.90 19.68
C GLY A 16 27.56 14.30 21.16
N TYR A 17 28.74 14.64 21.67
CA TYR A 17 28.91 15.21 23.01
C TYR A 17 29.33 16.67 22.96
N THR A 18 28.76 17.48 23.85
CA THR A 18 29.17 18.87 24.11
C THR A 18 29.44 19.04 25.60
N SER A 19 30.55 19.70 25.92
CA SER A 19 31.07 19.77 27.29
C SER A 19 31.18 21.21 27.75
N VAL A 20 30.81 21.46 29.01
CA VAL A 20 30.90 22.78 29.64
C VAL A 20 31.58 22.63 30.99
N ILE A 21 32.63 23.41 31.21
CA ILE A 21 33.35 23.49 32.49
C ILE A 21 33.00 24.81 33.16
N THR A 22 32.53 24.76 34.40
CA THR A 22 32.24 25.92 35.25
C THR A 22 32.93 25.79 36.61
N GLY A 23 32.96 26.89 37.37
CA GLY A 23 33.59 26.94 38.68
C GLY A 23 35.10 27.20 38.64
N ASP A 24 35.73 27.17 39.80
CA ASP A 24 37.16 27.45 39.98
C ASP A 24 37.77 26.63 41.13
N ALA A 25 39.05 26.81 41.38
CA ALA A 25 39.76 26.09 42.43
C ALA A 25 39.28 26.41 43.87
N ALA A 26 38.57 27.52 44.09
CA ALA A 26 38.03 27.91 45.39
C ALA A 26 36.62 27.36 45.63
N THR A 27 35.77 27.33 44.60
CA THR A 27 34.39 26.82 44.69
C THR A 27 34.24 25.36 44.28
N GLY A 28 35.26 24.80 43.64
CA GLY A 28 35.20 23.52 42.93
C GLY A 28 34.87 23.71 41.45
N PHE A 29 35.34 22.77 40.63
CA PHE A 29 35.02 22.69 39.21
C PHE A 29 33.83 21.76 38.98
N GLU A 30 32.93 22.14 38.08
CA GLU A 30 31.82 21.33 37.61
C GLU A 30 31.98 21.10 36.10
N VAL A 31 31.89 19.83 35.68
CA VAL A 31 32.05 19.41 34.28
C VAL A 31 30.74 18.77 33.83
N THR A 32 30.08 19.39 32.86
CA THR A 32 28.80 18.91 32.33
C THR A 32 28.94 18.40 30.91
N ASN A 33 28.65 17.11 30.70
CA ASN A 33 28.65 16.47 29.38
C ASN A 33 27.23 16.20 28.88
N THR A 34 26.87 16.85 27.78
CA THR A 34 25.55 16.73 27.16
C THR A 34 25.63 15.89 25.89
N LYS A 35 24.83 14.81 25.80
CA LYS A 35 24.74 13.97 24.60
C LYS A 35 23.57 14.39 23.71
N THR A 36 23.84 14.69 22.45
CA THR A 36 22.80 14.84 21.43
C THR A 36 22.44 13.44 20.88
N PRO A 37 21.19 12.97 21.09
CA PRO A 37 20.77 11.67 20.56
C PRO A 37 20.68 11.71 19.03
N GLU A 38 21.03 10.60 18.39
CA GLU A 38 20.78 10.41 16.97
C GLU A 38 19.29 10.17 16.73
N VAL A 39 18.77 10.74 15.64
CA VAL A 39 17.40 10.44 15.20
C VAL A 39 17.39 9.02 14.64
N PRO A 40 16.57 8.11 15.18
CA PRO A 40 16.46 6.78 14.63
C PRO A 40 15.92 6.87 13.20
N ILE A 41 16.52 6.09 12.29
CA ILE A 41 15.98 5.87 10.96
C ILE A 41 14.60 5.22 11.09
N VAL A 42 13.55 5.96 10.76
CA VAL A 42 12.21 5.40 10.59
C VAL A 42 12.23 4.56 9.31
N PRO A 43 11.86 3.28 9.37
CA PRO A 43 11.73 2.48 8.15
C PRO A 43 10.79 3.16 7.16
N PRO A 44 11.05 3.06 5.85
CA PRO A 44 10.11 3.54 4.85
C PRO A 44 8.75 2.87 5.08
N GLU A 45 7.67 3.62 4.85
CA GLU A 45 6.32 3.09 4.91
C GLU A 45 6.21 1.89 3.96
N PRO A 46 5.56 0.78 4.39
CA PRO A 46 5.36 -0.37 3.51
C PRO A 46 4.67 0.10 2.24
N LYS A 47 5.17 -0.32 1.07
CA LYS A 47 4.41 -0.12 -0.17
C LYS A 47 3.08 -0.84 -0.01
N ASP A 48 1.99 -0.15 -0.36
CA ASP A 48 0.66 -0.76 -0.36
C ASP A 48 0.72 -2.12 -1.08
N PRO A 49 0.12 -3.17 -0.50
CA PRO A 49 0.04 -4.44 -1.20
C PRO A 49 -0.66 -4.21 -2.54
N GLU A 50 -0.01 -4.64 -3.63
CA GLU A 50 -0.62 -4.61 -4.96
C GLU A 50 -1.99 -5.30 -4.87
N ASP A 51 -3.03 -4.65 -5.42
CA ASP A 51 -4.39 -5.20 -5.42
C ASP A 51 -4.36 -6.65 -5.91
N PRO A 52 -5.00 -7.59 -5.20
CA PRO A 52 -4.99 -8.98 -5.61
C PRO A 52 -5.61 -9.09 -7.01
N VAL A 53 -4.81 -9.59 -7.96
CA VAL A 53 -5.31 -9.93 -9.30
C VAL A 53 -6.45 -10.93 -9.11
N LEU A 54 -7.68 -10.51 -9.39
CA LEU A 54 -8.88 -11.33 -9.28
C LEU A 54 -8.76 -12.56 -10.21
N LEU A 55 -8.26 -13.68 -9.69
CA LEU A 55 -8.34 -15.00 -10.33
C LEU A 55 -9.74 -15.59 -10.10
N ILE A 56 -10.78 -14.88 -10.54
CA ILE A 56 -12.14 -15.43 -10.52
C ILE A 56 -12.22 -16.54 -11.57
N PRO A 57 -12.45 -17.82 -11.19
CA PRO A 57 -12.68 -18.86 -12.18
C PRO A 57 -13.99 -18.56 -12.91
N ARG A 58 -13.96 -18.56 -14.25
CA ARG A 58 -15.16 -18.40 -15.08
C ARG A 58 -15.94 -19.71 -15.07
N THR A 59 -16.77 -19.92 -14.05
CA THR A 59 -17.68 -21.08 -13.90
C THR A 59 -19.10 -20.82 -14.45
N GLY A 60 -19.30 -19.71 -15.17
CA GLY A 60 -20.55 -19.43 -15.89
C GLY A 60 -20.51 -19.98 -17.32
N GLU A 61 -21.58 -20.64 -17.74
CA GLU A 61 -21.73 -21.11 -19.13
C GLU A 61 -21.65 -19.94 -20.12
N ASP A 62 -20.78 -20.03 -21.13
CA ASP A 62 -20.64 -19.03 -22.20
C ASP A 62 -21.73 -19.16 -23.29
N GLY A 63 -22.81 -19.87 -22.97
CA GLY A 63 -23.95 -20.11 -23.86
C GLY A 63 -24.83 -18.87 -23.97
N GLY A 64 -24.41 -17.89 -24.77
CA GLY A 64 -25.27 -16.74 -25.10
C GLY A 64 -26.62 -17.21 -25.65
N ILE A 65 -27.70 -16.45 -25.43
CA ILE A 65 -29.11 -16.80 -25.72
C ILE A 65 -29.44 -17.10 -27.20
N TYR A 66 -28.50 -16.87 -28.12
CA TYR A 66 -28.69 -16.96 -29.57
C TYR A 66 -29.14 -18.33 -30.13
N PRO A 67 -28.72 -19.51 -29.61
CA PRO A 67 -29.22 -20.79 -30.12
C PRO A 67 -30.71 -20.97 -29.81
N TRP A 68 -31.19 -20.47 -28.67
CA TRP A 68 -32.62 -20.52 -28.32
C TRP A 68 -33.47 -19.58 -29.17
N VAL A 69 -32.95 -18.39 -29.49
CA VAL A 69 -33.60 -17.46 -30.43
C VAL A 69 -33.77 -18.10 -31.81
N GLY A 70 -32.75 -18.82 -32.29
CA GLY A 70 -32.82 -19.58 -33.54
C GLY A 70 -33.97 -20.61 -33.54
N VAL A 71 -34.05 -21.45 -32.50
CA VAL A 71 -35.11 -22.47 -32.35
C VAL A 71 -36.51 -21.83 -32.30
N MET A 72 -36.65 -20.70 -31.60
CA MET A 72 -37.91 -19.94 -31.54
C MET A 72 -38.33 -19.42 -32.91
N LEU A 73 -37.41 -18.81 -33.67
CA LEU A 73 -37.71 -18.30 -35.01
C LEU A 73 -38.07 -19.42 -36.00
N PHE A 74 -37.36 -20.55 -35.98
CA PHE A 74 -37.69 -21.71 -36.81
C PHE A 74 -39.09 -22.26 -36.49
N SER A 75 -39.47 -22.32 -35.21
CA SER A 75 -40.81 -22.77 -34.79
C SER A 75 -41.91 -21.82 -35.29
N ILE A 76 -41.71 -20.51 -35.16
CA ILE A 76 -42.66 -19.49 -35.64
C ILE A 76 -42.81 -19.58 -37.17
N ALA A 77 -41.70 -19.70 -37.91
CA ALA A 77 -41.74 -19.83 -39.36
C ALA A 77 -42.48 -21.11 -39.81
N GLY A 78 -42.25 -22.24 -39.13
CA GLY A 78 -42.96 -23.50 -39.40
C GLY A 78 -44.46 -23.40 -39.17
N LEU A 79 -44.89 -22.73 -38.10
CA LEU A 79 -46.31 -22.49 -37.82
C LEU A 79 -46.95 -21.62 -38.91
N LEU A 80 -46.30 -20.51 -39.29
CA LEU A 80 -46.78 -19.61 -40.35
C LEU A 80 -46.92 -20.32 -41.70
N LEU A 81 -45.94 -21.16 -42.07
CA LEU A 81 -46.02 -21.96 -43.30
C LEU A 81 -47.17 -22.96 -43.26
N SER A 82 -47.42 -23.58 -42.11
CA SER A 82 -48.51 -24.55 -41.92
C SER A 82 -49.88 -23.88 -42.03
N VAL A 83 -50.05 -22.71 -41.41
CA VAL A 83 -51.28 -21.89 -41.54
C VAL A 83 -51.48 -21.43 -42.98
N ARG A 84 -50.43 -20.97 -43.67
CA ARG A 84 -50.50 -20.60 -45.09
C ARG A 84 -50.89 -21.77 -45.99
N LYS A 85 -50.33 -22.97 -45.74
CA LYS A 85 -50.71 -24.18 -46.47
C LYS A 85 -52.19 -24.53 -46.26
N LYS A 86 -52.67 -24.47 -45.01
CA LYS A 86 -54.08 -24.71 -44.70
C LYS A 86 -55.01 -23.71 -45.40
N LEU A 87 -54.68 -22.41 -45.35
CA LEU A 87 -55.48 -21.35 -45.99
C LEU A 87 -55.51 -21.44 -47.52
N LYS A 88 -54.48 -22.01 -48.16
CA LYS A 88 -54.51 -22.30 -49.60
C LYS A 88 -55.37 -23.53 -49.90
N ALA A 89 -55.25 -24.60 -49.11
CA ALA A 89 -56.07 -25.80 -49.28
C ALA A 89 -57.57 -25.56 -49.06
N ASP A 90 -57.95 -24.64 -48.16
CA ASP A 90 -59.36 -24.24 -47.95
C ASP A 90 -59.88 -23.27 -49.06
N ARG A 91 -59.02 -22.78 -49.95
CA ARG A 91 -59.35 -21.82 -51.01
C ARG A 91 -59.47 -22.46 -52.40
N ASP A 92 -58.87 -23.62 -52.60
CA ASP A 92 -59.04 -24.46 -53.80
C ASP A 92 -60.29 -25.34 -53.66
#